data_AF-A0A1R0WJG7-F1
#
_entry.id   AF-A0A1R0WJG7-F1
#
_cell.length_a   1.000
_cell.length_b   1.000
_cell.length_c   1.000
_cell.angle_alpha   90.00
_cell.angle_beta   90.00
_cell.angle_gamma   90.00
#
_symmetry.space_group_name_H-M   'P 1'
#
loop_
_entity.id
_entity.type
_entity.pdbx_description
1 polymer ?
#
loop_
_entity_poly.entity_id
_entity_poly.type
_entity_poly.pdbx_seq_one_letter_code
_entity_poly.pdbx_strand_id
1 'polypeptide(L)'
;MATYVLLVKEEETEEFVVYKFGPDKNNLGRLRLNKISAEPEEIEKVPGTTSNFYYFSAASKLIRILKEGDGVFPDTTSYAS
;
A
#
# COMPACT_ATOMS: atom_id res chain seq x y z
N MET A 1 -19.43 -7.68 -3.84
CA MET A 1 -18.87 -6.51 -4.55
C MET A 1 -17.38 -6.59 -4.36
N ALA A 2 -16.60 -6.72 -5.43
CA ALA A 2 -15.15 -6.78 -5.30
C ALA A 2 -14.65 -5.38 -4.94
N THR A 3 -14.00 -5.22 -3.79
CA THR A 3 -13.38 -3.94 -3.46
C THR A 3 -11.97 -3.91 -4.01
N TYR A 4 -11.72 -2.97 -4.91
CA TYR A 4 -10.42 -2.80 -5.55
C TYR A 4 -9.61 -1.73 -4.83
N VAL A 5 -8.37 -2.05 -4.48
CA VAL A 5 -7.40 -1.09 -3.99
C VAL A 5 -6.24 -1.05 -4.97
N LEU A 6 -6.07 0.07 -5.65
CA LEU A 6 -4.92 0.36 -6.46
C LEU A 6 -3.74 0.67 -5.55
N LEU A 7 -2.58 0.08 -5.82
CA LEU A 7 -1.31 0.42 -5.21
C LEU A 7 -0.32 0.79 -6.31
N VAL A 8 0.27 1.98 -6.21
CA VAL A 8 1.30 2.47 -7.14
C VAL A 8 2.54 2.81 -6.32
N LYS A 9 3.66 2.18 -6.65
CA LYS A 9 4.93 2.46 -6.00
C LYS A 9 5.36 3.89 -6.33
N GLU A 10 5.77 4.64 -5.33
CA GLU A 10 6.30 5.99 -5.51
C GLU A 10 7.81 6.02 -5.35
N GLU A 11 8.31 5.40 -4.28
CA GLU A 11 9.74 5.27 -4.03
C GLU A 11 10.03 3.95 -3.33
N GLU A 12 11.23 3.44 -3.56
CA GLU A 12 11.72 2.22 -2.93
C GLU A 12 13.20 2.40 -2.59
N THR A 13 13.53 2.12 -1.35
CA THR A 13 14.89 2.10 -0.82
C THR A 13 15.19 0.73 -0.22
N GLU A 14 16.40 0.54 0.29
CA GLU A 14 16.77 -0.68 1.02
C GLU A 14 16.02 -0.80 2.35
N GLU A 15 15.72 0.33 3.00
CA GLU A 15 15.10 0.35 4.34
C GLU A 15 13.57 0.41 4.29
N PHE A 16 12.99 1.06 3.29
CA PHE A 16 11.55 1.28 3.21
C PHE A 16 11.03 1.36 1.78
N VAL A 17 9.71 1.25 1.64
CA VAL A 17 9.03 1.48 0.37
C VAL A 17 7.79 2.34 0.60
N VAL A 18 7.51 3.27 -0.31
CA VAL A 18 6.32 4.12 -0.26
C VAL A 18 5.42 3.79 -1.43
N TYR A 19 4.15 3.60 -1.11
CA TYR A 19 3.09 3.36 -2.07
C TYR A 19 1.99 4.38 -1.94
N LYS A 20 1.49 4.82 -3.09
CA LYS A 20 0.17 5.43 -3.19
C LYS A 20 -0.88 4.35 -3.19
N PHE A 21 -1.97 4.55 -2.46
CA PHE A 21 -3.03 3.56 -2.35
C PHE A 21 -4.42 4.21 -2.39
N GLY A 22 -5.42 3.53 -2.95
CA GLY A 22 -6.79 4.04 -2.97
C GLY A 22 -7.71 3.32 -3.96
N PRO A 23 -8.98 3.74 -4.08
CA PRO A 23 -9.93 3.14 -5.02
C PRO A 23 -9.58 3.40 -6.49
N ASP A 24 -8.97 4.55 -6.80
CA ASP A 24 -8.67 4.99 -8.16
C ASP A 24 -7.50 5.97 -8.19
N LYS A 25 -7.05 6.38 -9.39
CA LYS A 25 -5.88 7.24 -9.58
C LYS A 25 -6.05 8.69 -9.08
N ASN A 26 -7.28 9.16 -8.92
CA ASN A 26 -7.59 10.52 -8.46
C ASN A 26 -7.73 10.57 -6.93
N ASN A 27 -8.12 9.46 -6.31
CA ASN A 27 -8.29 9.35 -4.86
C ASN A 27 -7.22 8.43 -4.27
N LEU A 28 -6.02 8.97 -4.07
CA LEU A 28 -4.88 8.22 -3.53
C LEU A 28 -4.41 8.82 -2.21
N GLY A 29 -4.27 7.98 -1.20
CA GLY A 29 -3.46 8.21 -0.01
C GLY A 29 -2.02 7.73 -0.23
N ARG A 30 -1.18 7.87 0.80
CA ARG A 30 0.21 7.42 0.82
C ARG A 30 0.50 6.61 2.07
N LEU A 31 1.17 5.48 1.90
CA LEU A 31 1.64 4.66 3.00
C LEU A 31 3.10 4.30 2.80
N ARG A 32 3.84 4.22 3.89
CA ARG A 32 5.22 3.74 3.93
C ARG A 32 5.26 2.40 4.62
N LEU A 33 5.99 1.44 4.08
CA LEU A 33 6.32 0.19 4.76
C LEU A 33 7.82 0.19 5.07
N ASN A 34 8.17 0.07 6.35
CA ASN A 34 9.53 -0.22 6.75
C ASN A 34 9.84 -1.70 6.45
N LYS A 35 10.83 -1.97 5.60
CA LYS A 35 11.21 -3.34 5.21
C LYS A 35 11.95 -4.08 6.32
N ILE A 36 12.58 -3.35 7.25
CA ILE A 36 13.35 -3.88 8.38
C ILE A 36 12.39 -4.26 9.53
N SER A 37 11.53 -3.35 9.96
CA SER A 37 10.59 -3.61 11.05
C SER A 37 9.27 -4.27 10.61
N ALA A 38 9.02 -4.34 9.29
CA ALA A 38 7.75 -4.78 8.70
C ALA A 38 6.54 -3.96 9.17
N GLU A 39 6.76 -2.71 9.58
CA GLU A 39 5.72 -1.81 10.07
C GLU A 39 5.23 -0.86 8.96
N PRO A 40 3.93 -0.88 8.64
CA PRO A 40 3.30 0.10 7.78
C PRO A 40 2.93 1.36 8.57
N GLU A 41 3.09 2.51 7.92
CA GLU A 41 2.76 3.84 8.42
C GLU A 41 1.92 4.57 7.36
N GLU A 42 0.79 5.17 7.77
CA GLU A 42 -0.03 6.01 6.89
C GLU A 42 0.54 7.44 6.87
N ILE A 43 1.07 7.87 5.73
CA ILE A 43 1.58 9.24 5.53
C ILE A 43 0.43 10.18 5.15
N GLU A 44 -0.40 9.75 4.20
CA GLU A 44 -1.57 10.51 3.74
C GLU A 44 -2.78 9.59 3.64
N LYS A 45 -3.91 10.05 4.18
CA LYS A 45 -5.19 9.34 4.06
C LYS A 45 -5.73 9.46 2.64
N VAL A 46 -6.46 8.43 2.22
CA VAL A 46 -7.25 8.50 0.99
C VAL A 46 -8.30 9.62 1.14
N PRO A 47 -8.34 10.60 0.23
CA PRO A 47 -9.31 11.69 0.32
C PRO A 47 -10.75 11.17 0.14
N GLY A 48 -11.70 11.79 0.84
CA GLY A 48 -13.13 11.49 0.69
C GLY A 48 -13.61 10.19 1.34
N THR A 49 -12.75 9.46 2.05
CA THR A 49 -13.14 8.29 2.86
C THR A 49 -12.80 8.50 4.33
N THR A 50 -13.74 8.13 5.20
CA THR A 50 -13.52 8.03 6.65
C THR A 50 -13.10 6.62 7.07
N SER A 51 -13.12 5.67 6.13
CA SER A 51 -12.81 4.28 6.38
C SER A 51 -11.32 4.00 6.22
N ASN A 52 -10.74 3.33 7.22
CA ASN A 52 -9.37 2.81 7.17
C ASN A 52 -9.24 1.54 6.31
N PHE A 53 -10.32 1.12 5.63
CA PHE A 53 -10.33 -0.10 4.80
C PHE A 53 -9.20 -0.11 3.76
N TYR A 54 -9.01 1.00 3.05
CA TYR A 54 -7.98 1.10 2.00
C TYR A 54 -6.58 0.96 2.60
N TYR A 55 -6.34 1.61 3.73
CA TYR A 55 -5.06 1.54 4.44
C TYR A 55 -4.77 0.11 4.89
N PHE A 56 -5.69 -0.52 5.62
CA PHE A 56 -5.49 -1.88 6.11
C PHE A 56 -5.29 -2.89 4.97
N SER A 57 -6.02 -2.74 3.86
CA SER A 57 -5.88 -3.59 2.68
C SER A 57 -4.50 -3.42 2.02
N ALA A 58 -4.07 -2.17 1.83
CA ALA A 58 -2.79 -1.86 1.21
C ALA A 58 -1.61 -2.29 2.08
N ALA A 59 -1.66 -1.97 3.39
CA ALA A 59 -0.68 -2.40 4.38
C ALA A 59 -0.55 -3.93 4.43
N SER A 60 -1.68 -4.64 4.51
CA SER A 60 -1.68 -6.12 4.52
C SER A 60 -1.08 -6.70 3.25
N LYS A 61 -1.36 -6.12 2.08
CA LYS A 61 -0.78 -6.54 0.80
C LYS A 61 0.73 -6.35 0.77
N LEU A 62 1.24 -5.21 1.25
CA LEU A 62 2.67 -4.92 1.25
C LEU A 62 3.43 -5.77 2.26
N ILE A 63 2.89 -5.99 3.46
CA ILE A 63 3.45 -6.94 4.43
C ILE A 63 3.52 -8.34 3.81
N ARG A 64 2.49 -8.75 3.07
CA ARG A 64 2.47 -10.04 2.40
C ARG A 64 3.54 -10.13 1.31
N ILE A 65 3.72 -9.09 0.50
CA ILE A 65 4.81 -9.02 -0.48
C ILE A 65 6.18 -9.10 0.20
N LEU A 66 6.36 -8.40 1.32
CA LEU A 66 7.60 -8.48 2.10
C LEU A 66 7.89 -9.89 2.60
N LYS A 67 6.87 -10.60 3.09
CA LYS A 67 7.02 -11.95 3.67
C LYS A 67 7.09 -13.08 2.64
N GLU A 68 6.35 -12.97 1.54
CA GLU A 68 6.19 -14.05 0.55
C GLU A 68 6.94 -13.81 -0.77
N GLY A 69 7.29 -12.57 -1.08
CA GLY A 69 7.81 -12.17 -2.40
C GLY A 69 9.30 -11.85 -2.44
N ASP A 70 10.11 -12.41 -1.53
CA ASP A 70 11.55 -12.12 -1.38
C ASP A 70 11.88 -10.62 -1.24
N GLY A 71 10.90 -9.80 -0.82
CA GLY A 71 11.04 -8.34 -0.74
C GLY A 71 11.01 -7.63 -2.09
N VAL A 72 10.55 -8.28 -3.17
CA VAL A 72 10.39 -7.65 -4.49
C VAL A 72 9.04 -6.95 -4.58
N PHE A 73 9.08 -5.62 -4.55
CA PHE A 73 7.90 -4.77 -4.62
C PHE A 73 7.57 -4.42 -6.08
N PRO A 74 6.36 -4.69 -6.60
CA PRO A 74 5.97 -4.36 -7.98
C PRO A 74 5.57 -2.88 -8.14
N ASP A 75 5.89 -2.24 -9.27
CA ASP A 75 5.59 -0.81 -9.48
C ASP A 75 4.10 -0.48 -9.46
N THR A 76 3.26 -1.41 -9.88
CA THR A 76 1.81 -1.31 -9.74
C THR A 76 1.26 -2.66 -9.33
N THR A 77 0.44 -2.69 -8.30
CA THR A 77 -0.30 -3.88 -7.89
C THR A 77 -1.69 -3.47 -7.46
N SER A 78 -2.59 -4.44 -7.41
CA SER A 78 -3.91 -4.25 -6.86
C SER A 78 -4.27 -5.31 -5.86
N TYR A 79 -5.09 -4.93 -4.89
CA TYR A 79 -5.78 -5.85 -4.02
C TYR A 79 -7.24 -5.95 -4.47
N ALA A 80 -7.73 -7.17 -4.60
CA ALA A 80 -9.13 -7.48 -4.83
C ALA A 80 -9.54 -8.51 -3.77
N SER A 81 -10.63 -8.22 -3.04
CA SER A 81 -11.30 -9.09 -2.08
C SER A 81 -12.76 -9.24 -2.49
#